data_AF-A0A0F7SA41-F1
#
_entry.id   AF-A0A0F7SA41-F1
#
_cell.length_a   1.000
_cell.length_b   1.000
_cell.length_c   1.000
_cell.angle_alpha   90.00
_cell.angle_beta   90.00
_cell.angle_gamma   90.00
#
_symmetry.space_group_name_H-M   'P 1'
#
loop_
_entity.id
_entity.type
_entity.pdbx_description
1 polymer ?
#
loop_
_entity_poly.entity_id
_entity_poly.type
_entity_poly.pdbx_seq_one_letter_code
_entity_poly.pdbx_strand_id
1 'polypeptide(L)'
;MTFKAVIFDIGGVVVGSPLFAINRYEKEHGLPCDYLNVAITSQGHGGAFQQFERRELDIYTFYRRFGEELSNVEKNNEAYIKFCKSRGQEVPKLPTKLNVDGRELFGRMMKQLTKVDPKMRNAIMRLKAPSLERENRIQSSTSTHWIFSRCKRRKSCSWTISDRTSNLRKSWASRQSLLDDGSPPSAKL
;
A
#
# COMPACT_ATOMS: atom_id res chain seq x y z
N MET A 1 -6.60 32.51 1.32
CA MET A 1 -6.02 31.58 2.31
C MET A 1 -4.79 30.89 1.73
N THR A 2 -3.70 30.74 2.49
CA THR A 2 -2.48 30.06 2.05
C THR A 2 -2.27 28.79 2.88
N PHE A 3 -2.27 27.63 2.23
CA PHE A 3 -1.97 26.35 2.87
C PHE A 3 -0.47 26.22 3.16
N LYS A 4 -0.13 25.79 4.38
CA LYS A 4 1.27 25.56 4.82
C LYS A 4 1.69 24.11 4.70
N ALA A 5 0.74 23.18 4.71
CA ALA A 5 0.96 21.75 4.64
C ALA A 5 -0.20 21.05 3.91
N VAL A 6 0.11 19.92 3.29
CA VAL A 6 -0.84 19.00 2.67
C VAL A 6 -0.46 17.59 3.10
N ILE A 7 -1.42 16.83 3.62
CA ILE A 7 -1.24 15.44 4.04
C ILE A 7 -1.95 14.55 3.03
N PHE A 8 -1.28 13.50 2.58
CA PHE A 8 -1.82 12.53 1.63
C PHE A 8 -1.95 11.18 2.31
N ASP A 9 -3.10 10.53 2.09
CA ASP A 9 -3.18 9.09 2.27
C ASP A 9 -2.34 8.38 1.19
N ILE A 10 -1.96 7.13 1.45
CA ILE A 10 -1.13 6.33 0.54
C ILE A 10 -2.00 5.47 -0.36
N GLY A 11 -2.79 4.56 0.22
CA GLY A 11 -3.54 3.55 -0.53
C GLY A 11 -4.73 4.13 -1.28
N GLY A 12 -4.75 4.02 -2.60
CA GLY A 12 -5.82 4.56 -3.45
C GLY A 12 -5.68 6.06 -3.77
N VAL A 13 -4.71 6.76 -3.17
CA VAL A 13 -4.40 8.16 -3.47
C VAL A 13 -3.04 8.24 -4.17
N VAL A 14 -1.94 7.99 -3.44
CA VAL A 14 -0.59 8.05 -4.02
C VAL A 14 -0.25 6.77 -4.76
N VAL A 15 -0.72 5.63 -4.27
CA VAL A 15 -0.52 4.31 -4.88
C VAL A 15 -1.85 3.61 -5.16
N GLY A 16 -1.80 2.49 -5.90
CA GLY A 16 -2.98 1.68 -6.17
C GLY A 16 -3.69 1.20 -4.88
N SER A 17 -5.02 1.13 -4.93
CA SER A 17 -5.82 0.69 -3.77
C SER A 17 -5.72 -0.84 -3.58
N PRO A 18 -5.50 -1.33 -2.34
CA PRO A 18 -5.56 -2.75 -2.03
C PRO A 18 -6.97 -3.33 -2.24
N LEU A 19 -8.03 -2.51 -2.17
CA LEU A 19 -9.41 -2.95 -2.41
C LEU A 19 -9.59 -3.54 -3.82
N PHE A 20 -8.88 -3.03 -4.83
CA PHE A 20 -8.93 -3.62 -6.17
C PHE A 20 -8.40 -5.06 -6.21
N ALA A 21 -7.43 -5.40 -5.35
CA ALA A 21 -6.95 -6.78 -5.26
C ALA A 21 -7.99 -7.69 -4.60
N ILE A 22 -8.68 -7.19 -3.58
CA ILE A 22 -9.77 -7.90 -2.89
C ILE A 22 -10.92 -8.16 -3.88
N ASN A 23 -11.42 -7.13 -4.55
CA ASN A 23 -12.54 -7.27 -5.49
C ASN A 23 -12.21 -8.22 -6.65
N ARG A 24 -10.96 -8.21 -7.10
CA ARG A 24 -10.51 -9.17 -8.12
C ARG A 24 -10.46 -10.60 -7.57
N TYR A 25 -9.96 -10.78 -6.35
CA TYR A 25 -9.95 -12.07 -5.68
C TYR A 25 -11.36 -12.61 -5.46
N GLU A 26 -12.30 -11.76 -5.03
CA GLU A 26 -13.72 -12.08 -4.89
C GLU A 26 -14.30 -12.60 -6.21
N LYS A 27 -14.09 -11.86 -7.30
CA LYS A 27 -14.57 -12.25 -8.63
C LYS A 27 -14.00 -13.58 -9.09
N GLU A 28 -12.70 -13.82 -8.86
CA GLU A 28 -12.04 -15.10 -9.20
C GLU A 28 -12.60 -16.28 -8.40
N HIS A 29 -13.06 -16.06 -7.17
CA HIS A 29 -13.62 -17.09 -6.29
C HIS A 29 -15.17 -17.16 -6.33
N GLY A 30 -15.81 -16.39 -7.22
CA GLY A 30 -17.27 -16.35 -7.34
C GLY A 30 -17.98 -15.75 -6.12
N LEU A 31 -17.29 -14.90 -5.36
CA LEU A 31 -17.84 -14.22 -4.20
C LEU A 31 -18.64 -12.97 -4.60
N PRO A 32 -19.64 -12.58 -3.80
CA PRO A 32 -20.30 -11.29 -3.95
C PRO A 32 -19.30 -10.13 -3.85
N CYS A 33 -19.57 -9.03 -4.56
CA CYS A 33 -18.76 -7.82 -4.48
C CYS A 33 -18.72 -7.28 -3.05
N ASP A 34 -17.55 -6.86 -2.59
CA ASP A 34 -17.28 -6.35 -1.25
C ASP A 34 -17.44 -7.38 -0.12
N TYR A 35 -17.68 -8.65 -0.42
CA TYR A 35 -17.88 -9.69 0.60
C TYR A 35 -16.72 -9.81 1.59
N LEU A 36 -15.49 -9.91 1.08
CA LEU A 36 -14.29 -9.99 1.91
C LEU A 36 -13.97 -8.65 2.56
N ASN A 37 -14.23 -7.53 1.87
CA ASN A 37 -14.06 -6.20 2.47
C ASN A 37 -14.97 -5.99 3.69
N VAL A 38 -16.24 -6.41 3.59
CA VAL A 38 -17.17 -6.44 4.72
C VAL A 38 -16.70 -7.40 5.80
N ALA A 39 -16.20 -8.58 5.46
CA ALA A 39 -15.65 -9.51 6.43
C ALA A 39 -14.50 -8.88 7.23
N ILE A 40 -13.51 -8.28 6.55
CA ILE A 40 -12.34 -7.61 7.17
C ILE A 40 -12.79 -6.50 8.12
N THR A 41 -13.72 -5.66 7.69
CA THR A 41 -14.20 -4.52 8.51
C THR A 41 -15.06 -4.97 9.69
N SER A 42 -15.85 -6.04 9.52
CA SER A 42 -16.76 -6.55 10.56
C SER A 42 -16.05 -7.16 11.77
N GLN A 43 -14.81 -7.65 11.62
CA GLN A 43 -14.02 -8.15 12.75
C GLN A 43 -13.63 -7.05 13.77
N GLY A 44 -13.65 -5.79 13.34
CA GLY A 44 -13.37 -4.64 14.20
C GLY A 44 -11.97 -4.70 14.84
N HIS A 45 -11.86 -4.20 16.07
CA HIS A 45 -10.58 -4.08 16.77
C HIS A 45 -9.86 -5.42 17.00
N GLY A 46 -10.62 -6.52 17.13
CA GLY A 46 -10.10 -7.87 17.39
C GLY A 46 -9.63 -8.65 16.16
N GLY A 47 -9.93 -8.15 14.96
CA GLY A 47 -9.57 -8.81 13.71
C GLY A 47 -8.06 -8.88 13.49
N ALA A 48 -7.61 -9.95 12.82
CA ALA A 48 -6.20 -10.16 12.53
C ALA A 48 -5.60 -9.01 11.70
N PHE A 49 -6.38 -8.45 10.78
CA PHE A 49 -5.95 -7.31 9.96
C PHE A 49 -5.67 -6.07 10.82
N GLN A 50 -6.60 -5.70 11.69
CA GLN A 50 -6.47 -4.53 12.56
C GLN A 50 -5.37 -4.71 13.62
N GLN A 51 -5.23 -5.91 14.18
CA GLN A 51 -4.13 -6.23 15.10
C GLN A 51 -2.77 -6.16 14.39
N PHE A 52 -2.68 -6.65 13.14
CA PHE A 52 -1.47 -6.55 12.34
C PHE A 52 -1.10 -5.09 12.02
N GLU A 53 -2.08 -4.26 11.66
CA GLU A 53 -1.86 -2.82 11.45
C GLU A 53 -1.31 -2.11 12.70
N ARG A 54 -1.74 -2.54 13.90
CA ARG A 54 -1.22 -2.05 15.19
C ARG A 54 0.09 -2.72 15.63
N ARG A 55 0.66 -3.61 14.80
CA ARG A 55 1.88 -4.40 15.10
C ARG A 55 1.75 -5.35 16.30
N GLU A 56 0.54 -5.81 16.58
CA GLU A 56 0.25 -6.77 17.65
C GLU A 56 0.45 -8.23 17.19
N LEU A 57 0.50 -8.48 15.88
CA LEU A 57 0.72 -9.80 15.29
C LEU A 57 1.97 -9.81 14.41
N ASP A 58 2.73 -10.90 14.45
CA ASP A 58 3.75 -11.18 13.45
C ASP A 58 3.11 -11.61 12.12
N ILE A 59 3.89 -11.55 11.04
CA ILE A 59 3.39 -11.77 9.68
C ILE A 59 2.87 -13.21 9.46
N TYR A 60 3.46 -14.23 10.08
CA TYR A 60 3.05 -15.61 9.89
C TYR A 60 1.76 -15.93 10.65
N THR A 61 1.67 -15.46 11.90
CA THR A 61 0.43 -15.55 12.68
C THR A 61 -0.69 -14.76 12.02
N PHE A 62 -0.39 -13.58 11.48
CA PHE A 62 -1.33 -12.80 10.71
C PHE A 62 -1.86 -13.59 9.50
N TYR A 63 -1.00 -14.16 8.64
CA TYR A 63 -1.48 -14.90 7.46
C TYR A 63 -2.43 -16.04 7.81
N ARG A 64 -2.10 -16.82 8.84
CA ARG A 64 -2.93 -17.93 9.31
C ARG A 64 -4.28 -17.42 9.80
N ARG A 65 -4.28 -16.47 10.75
CA ARG A 65 -5.52 -15.95 11.34
C ARG A 65 -6.38 -15.19 10.33
N PHE A 66 -5.77 -14.42 9.45
CA PHE A 66 -6.46 -13.68 8.40
C PHE A 66 -7.19 -14.63 7.44
N GLY A 67 -6.55 -15.71 7.01
CA GLY A 67 -7.20 -16.74 6.20
C GLY A 67 -8.34 -17.44 6.94
N GLU A 68 -8.13 -17.83 8.20
CA GLU A 68 -9.15 -18.47 9.05
C GLU A 68 -10.38 -17.56 9.26
N GLU A 69 -10.17 -16.29 9.60
CA GLU A 69 -11.22 -15.30 9.82
C GLU A 69 -12.05 -15.05 8.54
N LEU A 70 -11.40 -14.99 7.38
CA LEU A 70 -12.08 -14.79 6.09
C LEU A 70 -12.77 -16.06 5.56
N SER A 71 -12.30 -17.24 5.96
CA SER A 71 -12.90 -18.52 5.59
C SER A 71 -14.13 -18.87 6.43
N ASN A 72 -14.38 -18.17 7.55
CA ASN A 72 -15.56 -18.37 8.39
C ASN A 72 -16.83 -17.84 7.71
N VAL A 73 -17.45 -18.68 6.88
CA VAL A 73 -18.65 -18.32 6.11
C VAL A 73 -19.84 -17.96 6.99
N GLU A 74 -20.00 -18.57 8.16
CA GLU A 74 -21.16 -18.32 9.04
C GLU A 74 -21.17 -16.87 9.53
N LYS A 75 -20.05 -16.42 10.11
CA LYS A 75 -19.91 -15.05 10.59
C LYS A 75 -19.90 -14.04 9.45
N ASN A 76 -19.20 -14.35 8.37
CA ASN A 76 -19.02 -13.42 7.25
C ASN A 76 -20.32 -13.25 6.44
N ASN A 77 -21.11 -14.31 6.27
CA ASN A 77 -22.44 -14.23 5.68
C ASN A 77 -23.39 -13.38 6.54
N GLU A 78 -23.38 -13.54 7.86
CA GLU A 78 -24.20 -12.72 8.76
C GLU A 78 -23.84 -11.24 8.65
N ALA A 79 -22.54 -10.91 8.67
CA ALA A 79 -22.06 -9.55 8.49
C ALA A 79 -22.45 -8.97 7.13
N TYR A 80 -22.33 -9.76 6.06
CA TYR A 80 -22.68 -9.34 4.71
C TYR A 80 -24.19 -9.11 4.54
N ILE A 81 -25.04 -9.96 5.12
CA ILE A 81 -26.50 -9.75 5.14
C ILE A 81 -26.85 -8.43 5.83
N LYS A 82 -26.22 -8.12 6.97
CA LYS A 82 -26.42 -6.84 7.67
C LYS A 82 -25.97 -5.66 6.81
N PHE A 83 -24.84 -5.80 6.12
CA PHE A 83 -24.34 -4.81 5.17
C PHE A 83 -25.36 -4.54 4.05
N CYS A 84 -25.83 -5.57 3.34
CA CYS A 84 -26.83 -5.43 2.28
C CYS A 84 -28.12 -4.76 2.79
N LYS A 85 -28.64 -5.21 3.94
CA LYS A 85 -29.83 -4.61 4.57
C LYS A 85 -29.64 -3.13 4.89
N SER A 86 -28.50 -2.74 5.44
CA SER A 86 -28.21 -1.33 5.75
C SER A 86 -28.15 -0.42 4.52
N ARG A 87 -27.88 -1.00 3.35
CA ARG A 87 -27.80 -0.32 2.05
C ARG A 87 -29.08 -0.42 1.22
N GLY A 88 -30.11 -1.11 1.73
CA GLY A 88 -31.33 -1.41 0.96
C GLY A 88 -31.07 -2.28 -0.28
N GLN A 89 -30.00 -3.08 -0.25
CA GLN A 89 -29.62 -3.97 -1.35
C GLN A 89 -30.15 -5.38 -1.13
N GLU A 90 -30.53 -6.03 -2.22
CA GLU A 90 -30.87 -7.46 -2.19
C GLU A 90 -29.64 -8.29 -1.83
N VAL A 91 -29.86 -9.32 -1.02
CA VAL A 91 -28.80 -10.25 -0.61
C VAL A 91 -28.57 -11.25 -1.74
N PRO A 92 -27.38 -11.27 -2.38
CA PRO A 92 -27.07 -12.25 -3.41
C PRO A 92 -26.88 -13.65 -2.81
N LYS A 93 -26.73 -14.66 -3.68
CA LYS A 93 -26.40 -16.02 -3.25
C LYS A 93 -25.06 -16.02 -2.49
N LEU A 94 -25.10 -16.45 -1.23
CA LEU A 94 -23.95 -16.46 -0.34
C LEU A 94 -23.18 -17.80 -0.40
N PRO A 95 -21.87 -17.79 -0.15
CA PRO A 95 -21.05 -19.00 -0.12
C PRO A 95 -21.39 -19.90 1.08
N THR A 96 -21.45 -21.21 0.86
CA THR A 96 -21.61 -22.23 1.91
C THR A 96 -20.28 -22.83 2.37
N LYS A 97 -19.24 -22.72 1.55
CA LYS A 97 -17.87 -23.12 1.85
C LYS A 97 -16.93 -22.13 1.19
N LEU A 98 -15.92 -21.69 1.93
CA LEU A 98 -14.88 -20.80 1.44
C LEU A 98 -13.57 -21.16 2.11
N ASN A 99 -12.49 -21.15 1.34
CA ASN A 99 -11.13 -21.28 1.85
C ASN A 99 -10.29 -20.16 1.27
N VAL A 100 -9.91 -19.20 2.11
CA VAL A 100 -9.10 -18.04 1.73
C VAL A 100 -7.67 -18.26 2.20
N ASP A 101 -6.72 -18.29 1.26
CA ASP A 101 -5.30 -18.22 1.60
C ASP A 101 -4.94 -16.78 1.99
N GLY A 102 -4.73 -16.57 3.29
CA GLY A 102 -4.40 -15.25 3.83
C GLY A 102 -3.07 -14.69 3.32
N ARG A 103 -2.07 -15.54 3.05
CA ARG A 103 -0.78 -15.12 2.48
C ARG A 103 -0.95 -14.68 1.03
N GLU A 104 -1.70 -15.45 0.25
CA GLU A 104 -1.95 -15.15 -1.15
C GLU A 104 -2.75 -13.85 -1.31
N LEU A 105 -3.87 -13.72 -0.61
CA LEU A 105 -4.73 -12.54 -0.66
C LEU A 105 -3.96 -11.28 -0.23
N PHE A 106 -3.25 -11.35 0.90
CA PHE A 106 -2.46 -10.22 1.38
C PHE A 106 -1.32 -9.87 0.42
N GLY A 107 -0.64 -10.88 -0.15
CA GLY A 107 0.39 -10.65 -1.17
C GLY A 107 -0.15 -9.93 -2.41
N ARG A 108 -1.36 -10.28 -2.86
CA ARG A 108 -2.06 -9.60 -3.95
C ARG A 108 -2.40 -8.14 -3.59
N MET A 109 -2.83 -7.88 -2.35
CA MET A 109 -3.08 -6.52 -1.84
C MET A 109 -1.80 -5.67 -1.87
N MET A 110 -0.70 -6.18 -1.31
CA MET A 110 0.58 -5.48 -1.25
C MET A 110 1.13 -5.16 -2.65
N LYS A 111 0.90 -6.03 -3.64
CA LYS A 111 1.31 -5.79 -5.02
C LYS A 111 0.66 -4.53 -5.62
N GLN A 112 -0.56 -4.15 -5.22
CA GLN A 112 -1.19 -2.91 -5.70
C GLN A 112 -0.51 -1.66 -5.14
N LEU A 113 0.01 -1.73 -3.91
CA LEU A 113 0.70 -0.62 -3.25
C LEU A 113 2.03 -0.25 -3.94
N THR A 114 2.55 -1.08 -4.84
CA THR A 114 3.76 -0.78 -5.63
C THR A 114 3.51 0.15 -6.82
N LYS A 115 2.24 0.37 -7.19
CA LYS A 115 1.86 1.16 -8.36
C LYS A 115 1.63 2.61 -7.97
N VAL A 116 2.58 3.49 -8.24
CA VAL A 116 2.45 4.93 -7.97
C VAL A 116 1.62 5.62 -9.06
N ASP A 117 0.66 6.47 -8.67
CA ASP A 117 -0.06 7.33 -9.61
C ASP A 117 0.87 8.44 -10.14
N PRO A 118 1.11 8.52 -11.46
CA PRO A 118 1.97 9.54 -12.06
C PRO A 118 1.51 10.98 -11.78
N LYS A 119 0.20 11.23 -11.74
CA LYS A 119 -0.36 12.55 -11.45
C LYS A 119 -0.06 12.95 -10.02
N MET A 120 -0.28 12.06 -9.06
CA MET A 120 0.02 12.33 -7.64
C MET A 120 1.52 12.49 -7.40
N ARG A 121 2.35 11.65 -8.03
CA ARG A 121 3.81 11.85 -8.02
C ARG A 121 4.18 13.25 -8.50
N ASN A 122 3.66 13.68 -9.64
CA ASN A 122 3.96 15.00 -10.20
C ASN A 122 3.44 16.13 -9.32
N ALA A 123 2.25 15.99 -8.73
CA ALA A 123 1.70 16.97 -7.80
C ALA A 123 2.57 17.10 -6.53
N ILE A 124 2.97 15.99 -5.92
CA ILE A 124 3.85 15.99 -4.74
C ILE A 124 5.20 16.62 -5.07
N MET A 125 5.78 16.33 -6.24
CA MET A 125 7.03 16.94 -6.69
C MET A 125 6.91 18.46 -6.85
N ARG A 126 5.79 18.96 -7.37
CA ARG A 126 5.52 20.41 -7.48
C ARG A 126 5.32 21.07 -6.12
N LEU A 127 4.62 20.41 -5.20
CA LEU A 127 4.41 20.92 -3.83
C LEU A 127 5.69 20.94 -3.00
N LYS A 128 6.62 20.02 -3.28
CA LYS A 128 7.96 19.97 -2.65
C LYS A 128 8.96 20.92 -3.29
N ALA A 129 8.73 21.37 -4.52
CA ALA A 129 9.65 22.29 -5.17
C ALA A 129 9.82 23.52 -4.26
N PRO A 130 11.05 23.97 -4.00
CA PRO A 130 11.26 25.21 -3.26
C PRO A 130 10.46 26.30 -3.97
N SER A 131 9.84 27.18 -3.19
CA SER A 131 9.08 28.32 -3.68
C SER A 131 9.99 29.32 -4.39
N LEU A 132 10.51 28.96 -5.56
CA LEU A 132 11.37 29.83 -6.38
C LEU A 132 10.55 30.85 -7.21
N GLU A 133 9.23 30.93 -6.98
CA GLU A 133 8.32 31.83 -7.69
C GLU A 133 7.27 32.47 -6.76
N ARG A 134 7.68 33.04 -5.62
CA ARG A 134 6.83 34.03 -4.92
C ARG A 134 7.44 35.42 -4.78
N GLU A 135 8.69 35.61 -5.21
CA GLU A 135 9.40 36.89 -5.04
C GLU A 135 9.95 37.49 -6.35
N ASN A 136 9.52 37.00 -7.52
CA ASN A 136 9.96 37.51 -8.82
C ASN A 136 8.82 38.08 -9.70
N ARG A 137 7.75 38.60 -9.10
CA ARG A 137 6.66 39.27 -9.86
C ARG A 137 6.30 40.65 -9.30
N ILE A 138 7.30 41.50 -9.12
CA ILE A 138 7.28 42.98 -9.07
C ILE A 138 8.74 43.34 -9.42
N GLN A 139 9.19 43.99 -10.50
CA GLN A 139 8.74 45.06 -11.39
C GLN A 139 9.50 44.84 -12.73
N SER A 140 8.81 44.77 -13.88
CA SER A 140 8.72 45.83 -14.89
C SER A 140 10.04 46.46 -15.38
N SER A 141 10.18 46.45 -16.71
CA SER A 141 10.66 47.57 -17.54
C SER A 141 12.17 47.85 -17.63
N THR A 142 12.67 47.68 -18.87
CA THR A 142 13.62 48.55 -19.60
C THR A 142 14.91 49.05 -18.93
N SER A 143 16.00 48.86 -19.66
CA SER A 143 17.26 49.64 -19.66
C SER A 143 18.38 49.24 -18.71
N THR A 144 19.41 48.64 -19.33
CA THR A 144 20.84 48.96 -19.23
C THR A 144 21.39 49.47 -17.88
N HIS A 145 21.99 48.58 -17.09
CA HIS A 145 23.38 48.67 -16.59
C HIS A 145 23.76 47.48 -15.70
N TRP A 146 24.96 46.94 -15.94
CA TRP A 146 25.64 45.89 -15.18
C TRP A 146 26.14 46.39 -13.82
N ILE A 147 26.07 45.57 -12.76
CA ILE A 147 27.20 45.36 -11.81
C ILE A 147 27.18 43.92 -11.28
N PHE A 148 28.22 43.15 -11.59
CA PHE A 148 28.60 41.91 -10.92
C PHE A 148 29.40 42.25 -9.65
N SER A 149 29.08 41.62 -8.52
CA SER A 149 30.07 41.41 -7.45
C SER A 149 29.92 40.03 -6.85
N ARG A 150 31.05 39.33 -6.85
CA ARG A 150 31.22 37.88 -6.70
C ARG A 150 31.84 37.65 -5.32
N CYS A 151 31.18 36.93 -4.41
CA CYS A 151 31.87 36.32 -3.28
C CYS A 151 32.19 34.85 -3.60
N LYS A 152 33.48 34.52 -3.57
CA LYS A 152 34.11 33.30 -4.07
C LYS A 152 34.84 32.65 -2.89
N ARG A 153 34.59 31.35 -2.64
CA ARG A 153 35.34 30.33 -1.83
C ARG A 153 34.46 29.73 -0.71
N ARG A 154 34.37 28.41 -0.48
CA ARG A 154 35.19 27.25 -0.92
C ARG A 154 34.40 25.92 -0.74
N LYS A 155 34.56 25.03 -1.74
CA LYS A 155 34.89 23.58 -1.65
C LYS A 155 33.99 22.62 -0.87
N SER A 156 33.05 21.96 -1.55
CA SER A 156 33.24 20.62 -2.14
C SER A 156 31.92 20.18 -2.78
N CYS A 157 31.94 19.90 -4.08
CA CYS A 157 30.86 19.20 -4.76
C CYS A 157 31.27 17.73 -4.83
N SER A 158 30.63 16.91 -4.00
CA SER A 158 30.52 15.48 -4.16
C SER A 158 29.10 15.12 -3.74
N TRP A 159 28.13 15.32 -4.63
CA TRP A 159 26.86 14.63 -4.52
C TRP A 159 26.99 13.33 -5.27
N THR A 160 27.52 12.32 -4.57
CA THR A 160 27.29 10.94 -4.96
C THR A 160 25.78 10.72 -4.82
N ILE A 161 25.08 10.47 -5.92
CA ILE A 161 23.77 9.82 -5.87
C ILE A 161 24.06 8.42 -5.33
N SER A 162 23.95 8.25 -4.01
CA SER A 162 23.79 6.91 -3.46
C SER A 162 22.37 6.48 -3.79
N ASP A 163 22.28 5.68 -4.84
CA ASP A 163 21.07 4.99 -5.23
C ASP A 163 20.69 4.03 -4.09
N ARG A 164 19.83 4.48 -3.18
CA ARG A 164 19.31 3.71 -2.04
C ARG A 164 18.27 2.67 -2.50
N THR A 165 18.37 2.20 -3.75
CA THR A 165 17.66 1.04 -4.30
C THR A 165 18.51 -0.25 -4.25
N SER A 166 19.80 -0.14 -3.90
CA SER A 166 20.72 -1.29 -3.84
C SER A 166 20.75 -2.05 -2.50
N ASN A 167 20.30 -1.45 -1.38
CA ASN A 167 20.33 -2.12 -0.05
C ASN A 167 19.08 -2.95 0.27
N LEU A 168 17.99 -2.82 -0.49
CA LEU A 168 16.83 -3.73 -0.38
C LEU A 168 16.95 -4.96 -1.30
N ARG A 169 17.77 -4.89 -2.37
CA ARG A 169 18.04 -6.05 -3.23
C ARG A 169 19.02 -7.06 -2.60
N LYS A 170 19.99 -6.61 -1.81
CA LYS A 170 20.98 -7.51 -1.17
C LYS A 170 20.42 -8.33 0.00
N SER A 171 19.40 -7.83 0.70
CA SER A 171 18.77 -8.59 1.81
C SER A 171 17.87 -9.74 1.34
N TRP A 172 17.43 -9.74 0.08
CA TRP A 172 16.54 -10.77 -0.46
C TRP A 172 17.28 -11.75 -1.39
N ALA A 173 18.31 -11.30 -2.11
CA ALA A 173 19.11 -12.18 -2.98
C ALA A 173 19.92 -13.24 -2.22
N SER A 174 20.34 -12.98 -0.97
CA SER A 174 21.06 -13.98 -0.14
C SER A 174 20.16 -14.99 0.59
N ARG A 175 18.82 -14.89 0.52
CA ARG A 175 17.91 -15.90 1.10
C ARG A 175 17.27 -16.83 0.08
N GLN A 176 17.36 -16.51 -1.21
CA GLN A 176 16.82 -17.37 -2.26
C GLN A 176 17.72 -18.57 -2.56
N SER A 177 19.03 -18.50 -2.29
CA SER A 177 19.97 -19.60 -2.53
C SER A 177 20.05 -20.66 -1.42
N LEU A 178 19.19 -20.57 -0.39
CA LEU A 178 19.11 -21.53 0.71
C LEU A 178 17.80 -22.33 0.71
N LEU A 179 17.02 -22.25 -0.38
CA LEU A 179 15.74 -22.92 -0.53
C LEU A 179 15.71 -23.96 -1.67
N ASP A 180 16.83 -24.20 -2.35
CA ASP A 180 16.93 -25.20 -3.43
C ASP A 180 17.50 -26.56 -2.98
N ASP A 181 17.87 -26.73 -1.71
CA ASP A 181 18.37 -28.01 -1.20
C ASP A 181 17.22 -28.84 -0.60
N GLY A 182 16.26 -29.16 -1.47
CA GLY A 182 15.23 -30.16 -1.21
C GLY A 182 15.81 -31.57 -1.31
N SER A 183 16.01 -32.23 -0.17
CA SER A 183 16.03 -33.69 -0.09
C SER A 183 15.37 -34.12 1.23
N PRO A 184 14.30 -34.93 1.19
CA PRO A 184 13.62 -35.38 2.40
C PRO A 184 14.43 -36.50 3.08
N PRO A 185 14.60 -36.51 4.42
CA PRO A 185 15.14 -37.68 5.10
C PRO A 185 14.08 -38.78 5.09
N SER A 186 14.47 -39.92 4.53
CA SER A 186 13.75 -41.18 4.53
C SER A 186 13.30 -41.58 5.95
N ALA A 187 12.03 -41.91 6.08
CA ALA A 187 11.50 -42.65 7.22
C ALA A 187 12.22 -44.00 7.34
N LYS A 188 12.65 -44.34 8.57
CA LYS A 188 12.90 -45.72 8.97
C LYS A 188 12.08 -46.03 10.22
N LEU A 189 11.47 -47.21 10.13
CA LEU A 189 10.68 -47.94 11.12
C LEU A 189 11.38 -48.04 12.49
#